data_AF-A0A9R1BHQ3-F1
#
_entry.id   AF-A0A9R1BHQ3-F1
#
_cell.length_a   1.000
_cell.length_b   1.000
_cell.length_c   1.000
_cell.angle_alpha   90.00
_cell.angle_beta   90.00
_cell.angle_gamma   90.00
#
_symmetry.space_group_name_H-M   'P 1'
#
loop_
_entity.id
_entity.type
_entity.pdbx_description
1 polymer ?
#
loop_
_entity_poly.entity_id
_entity_poly.type
_entity_poly.pdbx_seq_one_letter_code
_entity_poly.pdbx_strand_id
1 'polypeptide(L)'
;MGEAAGDRVLSRLHSVRERIGDSLSAHPNELVAVFTRLVNLGNGMLQSHQIIAEYNTAIPEAEREKLKDGAFEDVLRAAQEAIVISPWVALAIRPRPGVWEYVRVNVSELAVEELSVPEYLQFKEQLVEGSNKDFMLELDFEPFNASFPRPSLSKSIGNGVQFLNRHLSSKLFHDKESMYPLLNFLRAHNYKGMTMMLNDRIRSLSALQGALRKAEEHLSGLPADTPYSDFHHRFQELGLEKGWGDCAKRAQETLHLLLDLLEAPDPSTLEKFLGTIPMVFNVVILSPHGYFAQANVLGYPDTGGQVVYILDQVRAMENEMLLRIKQQGLDITPRILIVTRLLPDATGTSCGQRLEKVLGTEHTHILRVPFRTESGIVRKWISRFEVWPYLETFTEDVAHEISGELQANPDLIIGNYSDGNLVACLLAHKMGVTHCTIAHALEKTKYPNSDLYWKKFEDHYHFSCQFTTDLIAMNHADFIITSTFQEIAGK
;
A
#
# COMPACT_ATOMS: atom_id res chain seq x y z
N MET A 1 -45.81 -35.95 -2.38
CA MET A 1 -46.17 -34.76 -1.59
C MET A 1 -44.88 -34.29 -0.95
N GLY A 2 -44.19 -33.38 -1.62
CA GLY A 2 -42.88 -32.89 -1.21
C GLY A 2 -43.01 -31.48 -0.66
N GLU A 3 -42.60 -31.28 0.58
CA GLU A 3 -42.34 -29.97 1.16
C GLU A 3 -41.06 -29.41 0.54
N ALA A 4 -41.18 -28.31 -0.19
CA ALA A 4 -40.04 -27.51 -0.61
C ALA A 4 -39.68 -26.54 0.52
N ALA A 5 -38.48 -26.69 1.05
CA ALA A 5 -37.86 -25.76 1.98
C ALA A 5 -37.72 -24.39 1.31
N GLY A 6 -38.30 -23.36 1.93
CA GLY A 6 -38.20 -21.99 1.46
C GLY A 6 -36.78 -21.44 1.63
N ASP A 7 -36.23 -20.95 0.54
CA ASP A 7 -35.07 -20.06 0.53
C ASP A 7 -35.38 -18.82 1.37
N ARG A 8 -34.72 -18.70 2.53
CA ARG A 8 -34.64 -17.46 3.28
C ARG A 8 -33.73 -16.50 2.52
N VAL A 9 -34.34 -15.70 1.65
CA VAL A 9 -33.74 -14.52 1.05
C VAL A 9 -33.28 -13.59 2.18
N LEU A 10 -31.96 -13.38 2.29
CA LEU A 10 -31.35 -12.31 3.09
C LEU A 10 -32.04 -10.99 2.74
N SER A 11 -32.54 -10.27 3.75
CA SER A 11 -33.16 -8.95 3.57
C SER A 11 -32.30 -8.05 2.70
N ARG A 12 -32.77 -7.69 1.50
CA ARG A 12 -32.15 -6.66 0.66
C ARG A 12 -32.02 -5.40 1.50
N LEU A 13 -30.79 -4.92 1.71
CA LEU A 13 -30.57 -3.54 2.12
C LEU A 13 -31.08 -2.67 0.96
N HIS A 14 -32.03 -1.79 1.22
CA HIS A 14 -32.54 -0.84 0.23
C HIS A 14 -31.40 0.03 -0.31
N SER A 15 -31.36 0.25 -1.62
CA SER A 15 -30.37 1.15 -2.23
C SER A 15 -30.56 2.58 -1.69
N VAL A 16 -29.52 3.41 -1.73
CA VAL A 16 -29.65 4.83 -1.35
C VAL A 16 -30.75 5.51 -2.18
N ARG A 17 -30.86 5.18 -3.48
CA ARG A 17 -31.91 5.70 -4.35
C ARG A 17 -33.31 5.37 -3.81
N GLU A 18 -33.55 4.12 -3.44
CA GLU A 18 -34.83 3.69 -2.84
C GLU A 18 -35.10 4.45 -1.54
N ARG A 19 -34.09 4.54 -0.66
CA ARG A 19 -34.20 5.25 0.62
C ARG A 19 -34.54 6.74 0.46
N ILE A 20 -33.92 7.44 -0.49
CA ILE A 20 -34.23 8.85 -0.76
C ILE A 20 -35.60 8.97 -1.44
N GLY A 21 -35.92 8.10 -2.39
CA GLY A 21 -37.23 8.10 -3.08
C GLY A 21 -38.41 7.85 -2.15
N ASP A 22 -38.28 6.88 -1.23
CA ASP A 22 -39.27 6.59 -0.20
C ASP A 22 -39.41 7.76 0.77
N SER A 23 -38.29 8.40 1.13
CA SER A 23 -38.28 9.58 2.01
C SER A 23 -38.91 10.81 1.33
N LEU A 24 -38.68 11.02 0.03
CA LEU A 24 -39.35 12.07 -0.75
C LEU A 24 -40.86 11.85 -0.81
N SER A 25 -41.29 10.59 -0.85
CA SER A 25 -42.72 10.24 -0.85
C SER A 25 -43.36 10.45 0.53
N ALA A 26 -42.63 10.17 1.61
CA ALA A 26 -43.12 10.29 2.99
C ALA A 26 -43.05 11.72 3.56
N HIS A 27 -42.01 12.48 3.21
CA HIS A 27 -41.69 13.81 3.77
C HIS A 27 -41.29 14.82 2.68
N PRO A 28 -42.16 15.08 1.68
CA PRO A 28 -41.79 15.89 0.52
C PRO A 28 -41.42 17.33 0.89
N ASN A 29 -42.12 17.96 1.83
CA ASN A 29 -41.92 19.38 2.16
C ASN A 29 -40.56 19.61 2.82
N GLU A 30 -40.18 18.72 3.72
CA GLU A 30 -38.93 18.78 4.48
C GLU A 30 -37.73 18.56 3.54
N LEU A 31 -37.82 17.58 2.63
CA LEU A 31 -36.76 17.32 1.67
C LEU A 31 -36.64 18.44 0.62
N VAL A 32 -37.76 18.95 0.10
CA VAL A 32 -37.76 20.14 -0.77
C VAL A 32 -37.09 21.30 -0.07
N ALA A 33 -37.40 21.54 1.22
CA ALA A 33 -36.80 22.64 1.98
C ALA A 33 -35.28 22.50 2.08
N VAL A 34 -34.77 21.30 2.38
CA VAL A 34 -33.33 21.03 2.45
C VAL A 34 -32.66 21.26 1.09
N PHE A 35 -33.13 20.60 0.04
CA PHE A 35 -32.49 20.69 -1.29
C PHE A 35 -32.62 22.08 -1.92
N THR A 36 -33.73 22.78 -1.70
CA THR A 36 -33.91 24.17 -2.13
C THR A 36 -32.88 25.08 -1.47
N ARG A 37 -32.59 24.87 -0.17
CA ARG A 37 -31.53 25.63 0.51
C ARG A 37 -30.15 25.33 -0.08
N LEU A 38 -29.83 24.06 -0.37
CA LEU A 38 -28.57 23.71 -1.02
C LEU A 38 -28.42 24.40 -2.38
N VAL A 39 -29.47 24.42 -3.20
CA VAL A 39 -29.48 25.12 -4.49
C VAL A 39 -29.32 26.64 -4.30
N ASN A 40 -29.94 27.22 -3.27
CA ASN A 40 -29.85 28.66 -2.99
C ASN A 40 -28.46 29.12 -2.53
N LEU A 41 -27.57 28.21 -2.12
CA LEU A 41 -26.15 28.53 -1.88
C LEU A 41 -25.40 28.83 -3.19
N GLY A 42 -25.99 28.52 -4.34
CA GLY A 42 -25.41 28.70 -5.65
C GLY A 42 -24.64 27.48 -6.15
N ASN A 43 -24.21 27.52 -7.41
CA ASN A 43 -23.44 26.44 -8.00
C ASN A 43 -22.10 26.30 -7.27
N GLY A 44 -21.80 25.09 -6.80
CA GLY A 44 -20.65 24.88 -5.94
C GLY A 44 -20.56 23.46 -5.39
N MET A 45 -19.55 23.27 -4.56
CA MET A 45 -19.31 22.02 -3.85
C MET A 45 -19.44 22.26 -2.35
N LEU A 46 -20.17 21.37 -1.67
CA LEU A 46 -20.42 21.43 -0.24
C LEU A 46 -19.79 20.21 0.43
N GLN A 47 -19.17 20.44 1.58
CA GLN A 47 -18.62 19.40 2.44
C GLN A 47 -19.69 18.88 3.39
N SER A 48 -19.50 17.66 3.93
CA SER A 48 -20.44 17.00 4.85
C SER A 48 -20.97 17.92 5.97
N HIS A 49 -20.11 18.69 6.64
CA HIS A 49 -20.53 19.60 7.71
C HIS A 49 -21.46 20.73 7.24
N GLN A 50 -21.31 21.19 6.00
CA GLN A 50 -22.18 22.21 5.39
C GLN A 50 -23.54 21.61 5.01
N ILE A 51 -23.55 20.38 4.47
CA ILE A 51 -24.79 19.64 4.17
C ILE A 51 -25.62 19.48 5.45
N ILE A 52 -24.97 19.07 6.55
CA ILE A 52 -25.63 18.89 7.86
C ILE A 52 -26.07 20.22 8.47
N ALA A 53 -25.30 21.30 8.30
CA ALA A 53 -25.71 22.63 8.75
C ALA A 53 -26.98 23.11 8.03
N GLU A 54 -27.08 22.91 6.72
CA GLU A 54 -28.27 23.26 5.96
C GLU A 54 -29.46 22.38 6.31
N TYR A 55 -29.26 21.07 6.53
CA TYR A 55 -30.31 20.18 7.05
C TYR A 55 -30.87 20.67 8.40
N ASN A 56 -29.99 20.99 9.33
CA ASN A 56 -30.36 21.47 10.67
C ASN A 56 -31.08 22.82 10.63
N THR A 57 -30.80 23.64 9.63
CA THR A 57 -31.42 24.96 9.45
C THR A 57 -32.75 24.86 8.70
N ALA A 58 -32.87 23.91 7.76
CA ALA A 58 -34.08 23.68 6.96
C ALA A 58 -35.25 23.17 7.81
N ILE A 59 -34.95 22.32 8.80
CA ILE A 59 -35.97 21.59 9.56
C ILE A 59 -35.94 22.03 11.03
N PRO A 60 -37.06 22.54 11.58
CA PRO A 60 -37.17 22.88 13.00
C PRO A 60 -36.82 21.69 13.91
N GLU A 61 -36.26 21.97 15.09
CA GLU A 61 -35.82 20.91 16.03
C GLU A 61 -36.91 19.91 16.38
N ALA A 62 -38.16 20.37 16.57
CA ALA A 62 -39.31 19.52 16.87
C ALA A 62 -39.72 18.57 15.73
N GLU A 63 -39.38 18.91 14.48
CA GLU A 63 -39.60 18.07 13.30
C GLU A 63 -38.40 17.16 13.02
N ARG A 64 -37.18 17.62 13.31
CA ARG A 64 -35.97 16.79 13.27
C ARG A 64 -36.07 15.59 14.20
N GLU A 65 -36.61 15.74 15.40
CA GLU A 65 -36.82 14.60 16.32
C GLU A 65 -37.79 13.54 15.75
N LYS A 66 -38.64 13.88 14.78
CA LYS A 66 -39.52 12.91 14.08
C LYS A 66 -38.83 12.21 12.92
N LEU A 67 -37.80 12.84 12.36
CA LEU A 67 -36.98 12.33 11.25
C LEU A 67 -35.69 11.64 11.72
N LYS A 68 -35.40 11.78 13.02
CA LYS A 68 -34.28 11.15 13.72
C LYS A 68 -34.36 9.63 13.55
N ASP A 69 -33.22 9.04 13.23
CA ASP A 69 -33.09 7.61 12.88
C ASP A 69 -33.91 7.20 11.64
N GLY A 70 -34.35 8.18 10.83
CA GLY A 70 -35.00 7.96 9.55
C GLY A 70 -34.01 7.78 8.40
N ALA A 71 -34.43 7.06 7.36
CA ALA A 71 -33.59 6.71 6.22
C ALA A 71 -32.95 7.92 5.51
N PHE A 72 -33.61 9.08 5.52
CA PHE A 72 -33.09 10.31 4.93
C PHE A 72 -31.98 10.97 5.76
N GLU A 73 -32.15 11.05 7.08
CA GLU A 73 -31.13 11.63 7.95
C GLU A 73 -29.85 10.79 7.92
N ASP A 74 -29.99 9.47 7.90
CA ASP A 74 -28.86 8.54 7.73
C ASP A 74 -28.11 8.79 6.42
N VAL A 75 -28.84 9.00 5.32
CA VAL A 75 -28.25 9.31 4.01
C VAL A 75 -27.50 10.63 4.03
N LEU A 76 -28.08 11.70 4.60
CA LEU A 76 -27.41 12.99 4.69
C LEU A 76 -26.19 12.96 5.63
N ARG A 77 -26.26 12.21 6.73
CA ARG A 77 -25.13 11.98 7.63
C ARG A 77 -24.01 11.18 6.97
N ALA A 78 -24.37 10.25 6.08
CA ALA A 78 -23.41 9.49 5.30
C ALA A 78 -22.85 10.27 4.08
N ALA A 79 -23.51 11.36 3.66
CA ALA A 79 -23.04 12.20 2.56
C ALA A 79 -21.71 12.88 2.91
N GLN A 80 -20.69 12.61 2.10
CA GLN A 80 -19.35 13.17 2.27
C GLN A 80 -19.21 14.53 1.57
N GLU A 81 -19.81 14.64 0.39
CA GLU A 81 -19.83 15.86 -0.40
C GLU A 81 -21.11 15.96 -1.24
N ALA A 82 -21.48 17.19 -1.59
CA ALA A 82 -22.55 17.50 -2.52
C ALA A 82 -22.04 18.43 -3.62
N ILE A 83 -22.42 18.16 -4.87
CA ILE A 83 -22.19 19.04 -6.01
C ILE A 83 -23.53 19.66 -6.39
N VAL A 84 -23.58 20.99 -6.43
CA VAL A 84 -24.77 21.77 -6.75
C VAL A 84 -24.57 22.42 -8.11
N ILE A 85 -25.39 22.04 -9.08
CA ILE A 85 -25.52 22.69 -10.39
C ILE A 85 -27.01 22.81 -10.66
N SER A 86 -27.58 23.97 -10.39
CA SER A 86 -29.04 24.18 -10.42
C SER A 86 -29.67 23.68 -11.75
N PRO A 87 -30.78 22.91 -11.71
CA PRO A 87 -31.61 22.54 -10.54
C PRO A 87 -31.19 21.22 -9.84
N TRP A 88 -30.00 20.71 -10.11
CA TRP A 88 -29.53 19.41 -9.63
C TRP A 88 -28.61 19.51 -8.42
N VAL A 89 -28.77 18.55 -7.51
CA VAL A 89 -27.85 18.30 -6.39
C VAL A 89 -27.39 16.85 -6.46
N ALA A 90 -26.10 16.63 -6.74
CA ALA A 90 -25.49 15.31 -6.70
C ALA A 90 -24.82 15.06 -5.34
N LEU A 91 -25.03 13.89 -4.74
CA LEU A 91 -24.52 13.50 -3.44
C LEU A 91 -23.57 12.31 -3.60
N ALA A 92 -22.37 12.40 -3.01
CA ALA A 92 -21.51 11.24 -2.80
C ALA A 92 -21.72 10.71 -1.37
N ILE A 93 -22.29 9.53 -1.27
CA ILE A 93 -22.75 8.96 -0.01
C ILE A 93 -21.88 7.78 0.35
N ARG A 94 -21.45 7.73 1.61
CA ARG A 94 -20.54 6.71 2.13
C ARG A 94 -21.19 5.99 3.31
N PRO A 95 -22.04 4.97 3.06
CA PRO A 95 -22.76 4.27 4.13
C PRO A 95 -21.84 3.56 5.12
N ARG A 96 -20.67 3.10 4.65
CA ARG A 96 -19.67 2.40 5.45
C ARG A 96 -18.29 2.51 4.82
N PRO A 97 -17.20 2.26 5.57
CA PRO A 97 -15.86 2.34 5.01
C PRO A 97 -15.64 1.41 3.81
N GLY A 98 -15.19 2.00 2.71
CA GLY A 98 -14.93 1.33 1.43
C GLY A 98 -16.16 1.16 0.52
N VAL A 99 -17.35 1.66 0.90
CA VAL A 99 -18.57 1.57 0.09
C VAL A 99 -19.10 2.96 -0.21
N TRP A 100 -19.38 3.21 -1.48
CA TRP A 100 -19.86 4.48 -1.99
C TRP A 100 -21.08 4.27 -2.87
N GLU A 101 -22.04 5.17 -2.76
CA GLU A 101 -23.22 5.26 -3.61
C GLU A 101 -23.35 6.73 -4.07
N TYR A 102 -23.68 6.94 -5.34
CA TYR A 102 -23.81 8.27 -5.92
C TYR A 102 -25.22 8.46 -6.45
N VAL A 103 -25.80 9.61 -6.15
CA VAL A 103 -27.15 9.96 -6.60
C VAL A 103 -27.21 11.42 -6.99
N ARG A 104 -28.15 11.79 -7.84
CA ARG A 104 -28.55 13.18 -8.06
C ARG A 104 -30.04 13.37 -7.86
N VAL A 105 -30.39 14.54 -7.34
CA VAL A 105 -31.76 14.95 -7.06
C VAL A 105 -32.08 16.20 -7.89
N ASN A 106 -33.15 16.13 -8.68
CA ASN A 106 -33.74 17.31 -9.32
C ASN A 106 -34.67 17.98 -8.31
N VAL A 107 -34.35 19.19 -7.87
CA VAL A 107 -35.13 19.87 -6.83
C VAL A 107 -36.49 20.34 -7.35
N SER A 108 -36.61 20.64 -8.64
CA SER A 108 -37.86 21.09 -9.25
C SER A 108 -38.84 19.95 -9.51
N GLU A 109 -38.33 18.79 -9.92
CA GLU A 109 -39.14 17.62 -10.29
C GLU A 109 -39.26 16.59 -9.15
N LEU A 110 -38.48 16.74 -8.08
CA LEU A 110 -38.35 15.77 -6.98
C LEU A 110 -38.03 14.36 -7.46
N ALA A 111 -37.22 14.29 -8.50
CA ALA A 111 -36.74 13.03 -9.08
C ALA A 111 -35.35 12.69 -8.52
N VAL A 112 -35.13 11.40 -8.23
CA VAL A 112 -33.84 10.86 -7.77
C VAL A 112 -33.32 9.85 -8.77
N GLU A 113 -32.08 10.07 -9.19
CA GLU A 113 -31.37 9.21 -10.12
C GLU A 113 -30.11 8.69 -9.45
N GLU A 114 -29.82 7.41 -9.65
CA GLU A 114 -28.54 6.82 -9.27
C GLU A 114 -27.52 7.14 -10.35
N LEU A 115 -26.28 7.39 -9.92
CA LEU A 115 -25.16 7.69 -10.80
C LEU A 115 -24.08 6.61 -10.66
N SER A 116 -23.49 6.23 -11.78
CA SER A 116 -22.20 5.56 -11.80
C SER A 116 -21.08 6.51 -11.38
N VAL A 117 -19.91 5.95 -11.06
CA VAL A 117 -18.71 6.75 -10.72
C VAL A 117 -18.35 7.74 -11.85
N PRO A 118 -18.26 7.33 -13.14
CA PRO A 118 -17.97 8.27 -14.22
C PRO A 118 -19.02 9.37 -14.36
N GLU A 119 -20.31 9.05 -14.26
CA GLU A 119 -21.39 10.06 -14.36
C GLU A 119 -21.31 11.09 -13.22
N TYR A 120 -21.00 10.66 -11.99
CA TYR A 120 -20.80 11.56 -10.87
C TYR A 120 -19.58 12.47 -11.06
N LEU A 121 -18.45 11.91 -11.52
CA LEU A 121 -17.24 12.69 -11.79
C LEU A 121 -17.43 13.69 -12.93
N GLN A 122 -18.10 13.29 -14.02
CA GLN A 122 -18.46 14.20 -15.11
C GLN A 122 -19.35 15.36 -14.62
N PHE A 123 -20.33 15.07 -13.74
CA PHE A 123 -21.15 16.12 -13.12
C PHE A 123 -20.30 17.07 -12.26
N LYS A 124 -19.30 16.55 -11.55
CA LYS A 124 -18.35 17.35 -10.77
C LYS A 124 -17.46 18.22 -11.66
N GLU A 125 -17.00 17.71 -12.80
CA GLU A 125 -16.19 18.44 -13.78
C GLU A 125 -16.94 19.62 -14.42
N GLN A 126 -18.25 19.48 -14.67
CA GLN A 126 -19.09 20.54 -15.21
C GLN A 126 -19.07 21.81 -14.35
N LEU A 127 -18.85 21.69 -13.04
CA LEU A 127 -18.71 22.84 -12.14
C LEU A 127 -17.54 23.76 -12.51
N VAL A 128 -16.51 23.23 -13.16
CA VAL A 128 -15.28 23.97 -13.50
C VAL A 128 -15.13 24.18 -15.01
N GLU A 129 -15.39 23.15 -15.82
CA GLU A 129 -15.12 23.20 -17.27
C GLU A 129 -16.36 23.58 -18.12
N GLY A 130 -17.57 23.51 -17.57
CA GLY A 130 -18.82 23.93 -18.23
C GLY A 130 -19.35 23.02 -19.36
N SER A 131 -18.50 22.25 -20.03
CA SER A 131 -18.93 21.28 -21.07
C SER A 131 -18.06 20.01 -21.08
N ASN A 132 -18.70 18.86 -21.32
CA ASN A 132 -18.02 17.56 -21.42
C ASN A 132 -17.17 17.47 -22.71
N LYS A 133 -16.06 16.72 -22.64
CA LYS A 133 -15.23 16.36 -23.79
C LYS A 133 -15.40 14.86 -24.08
N ASP A 134 -15.68 14.51 -25.33
CA ASP A 134 -16.14 13.17 -25.72
C ASP A 134 -15.11 12.03 -25.51
N PHE A 135 -13.82 12.34 -25.38
CA PHE A 135 -12.74 11.34 -25.26
C PHE A 135 -11.78 11.66 -24.11
N MET A 136 -12.30 12.06 -22.96
CA MET A 136 -11.47 12.26 -21.77
C MET A 136 -10.90 10.91 -21.28
N LEU A 137 -9.63 10.89 -20.88
CA LEU A 137 -8.98 9.68 -20.36
C LEU A 137 -9.59 9.30 -19.02
N GLU A 138 -10.21 8.11 -18.96
CA GLU A 138 -10.65 7.48 -17.71
C GLU A 138 -9.63 6.43 -17.28
N LEU A 139 -9.15 6.55 -16.04
CA LEU A 139 -8.25 5.58 -15.43
C LEU A 139 -9.05 4.58 -14.59
N ASP A 140 -9.25 3.38 -15.11
CA ASP A 140 -9.92 2.27 -14.43
C ASP A 140 -8.97 1.10 -14.14
N PHE A 141 -8.67 0.90 -12.86
CA PHE A 141 -7.82 -0.19 -12.37
C PHE A 141 -8.61 -1.43 -11.95
N GLU A 142 -9.94 -1.39 -11.94
CA GLU A 142 -10.75 -2.51 -11.47
C GLU A 142 -10.57 -3.78 -12.32
N PRO A 143 -10.59 -3.72 -13.67
CA PRO A 143 -10.41 -4.90 -14.51
C PRO A 143 -9.05 -5.59 -14.32
N PHE A 144 -8.00 -4.82 -14.05
CA PHE A 144 -6.64 -5.32 -13.85
C PHE A 144 -6.46 -6.11 -12.55
N ASN A 145 -7.37 -5.89 -11.59
CA ASN A 145 -7.33 -6.50 -10.27
C ASN A 145 -8.38 -7.61 -10.08
N ALA A 146 -9.13 -7.96 -11.12
CA ALA A 146 -10.26 -8.91 -11.04
C ALA A 146 -9.82 -10.35 -10.68
N SER A 147 -8.57 -10.71 -10.96
CA SER A 147 -8.02 -12.03 -10.60
C SER A 147 -7.72 -12.18 -9.10
N PHE A 148 -7.66 -11.08 -8.36
CA PHE A 148 -7.38 -11.09 -6.92
C PHE A 148 -8.69 -11.04 -6.13
N PRO A 149 -8.92 -11.98 -5.20
CA PRO A 149 -10.11 -11.91 -4.36
C PRO A 149 -10.04 -10.67 -3.46
N ARG A 150 -11.17 -9.97 -3.32
CA ARG A 150 -11.28 -8.76 -2.50
C ARG A 150 -12.07 -9.05 -1.22
N PRO A 151 -11.54 -8.72 -0.02
CA PRO A 151 -12.30 -8.84 1.22
C PRO A 151 -13.47 -7.84 1.23
N SER A 152 -14.68 -8.31 1.51
CA SER A 152 -15.88 -7.46 1.57
C SER A 152 -16.17 -6.90 2.96
N LEU A 153 -15.43 -7.31 3.99
CA LEU A 153 -15.63 -6.88 5.37
C LEU A 153 -14.70 -5.71 5.71
N SER A 154 -15.25 -4.58 6.15
CA SER A 154 -14.46 -3.37 6.46
C SER A 154 -13.40 -3.62 7.56
N LYS A 155 -13.65 -4.57 8.49
CA LYS A 155 -12.65 -4.99 9.50
C LYS A 155 -11.39 -5.64 8.92
N SER A 156 -11.42 -6.07 7.67
CA SER A 156 -10.29 -6.68 6.98
C SER A 156 -9.38 -5.66 6.30
N ILE A 157 -9.80 -4.40 6.19
CA ILE A 157 -8.97 -3.33 5.63
C ILE A 157 -7.73 -3.13 6.53
N GLY A 158 -6.56 -2.99 5.90
CA GLY A 158 -5.27 -2.93 6.60
C GLY A 158 -4.70 -4.30 7.02
N ASN A 159 -5.47 -5.39 6.88
CA ASN A 159 -5.05 -6.76 7.23
C ASN A 159 -4.83 -7.64 5.99
N GLY A 160 -4.32 -7.05 4.90
CA GLY A 160 -4.21 -7.70 3.58
C GLY A 160 -3.39 -8.99 3.59
N VAL A 161 -2.29 -9.03 4.35
CA VAL A 161 -1.42 -10.22 4.46
C VAL A 161 -2.17 -11.43 5.04
N GLN A 162 -3.03 -11.22 6.05
CA GLN A 162 -3.83 -12.31 6.63
C GLN A 162 -4.82 -12.88 5.61
N PHE A 163 -5.38 -12.03 4.76
CA PHE A 163 -6.28 -12.45 3.69
C PHE A 163 -5.51 -13.19 2.59
N LEU A 164 -4.35 -12.68 2.20
CA LEU A 164 -3.47 -13.33 1.22
C LEU A 164 -3.00 -14.71 1.72
N ASN A 165 -2.61 -14.83 2.99
CA ASN A 165 -2.22 -16.10 3.59
C ASN A 165 -3.36 -17.13 3.54
N ARG A 166 -4.60 -16.73 3.81
CA ARG A 166 -5.78 -17.60 3.67
C ARG A 166 -6.01 -18.02 2.22
N HIS A 167 -5.88 -17.08 1.29
CA HIS A 167 -6.06 -17.37 -0.13
C HIS A 167 -4.99 -18.33 -0.67
N LEU A 168 -3.72 -18.06 -0.37
CA LEU A 168 -2.59 -18.90 -0.77
C LEU A 168 -2.69 -20.28 -0.14
N SER A 169 -2.90 -20.39 1.18
CA SER A 169 -3.08 -21.68 1.86
C SER A 169 -4.23 -22.49 1.24
N SER A 170 -5.37 -21.85 0.96
CA SER A 170 -6.48 -22.52 0.28
C SER A 170 -6.09 -23.00 -1.12
N LYS A 171 -5.39 -22.19 -1.91
CA LYS A 171 -4.92 -22.58 -3.25
C LYS A 171 -3.94 -23.76 -3.20
N LEU A 172 -2.99 -23.73 -2.27
CA LEU A 172 -2.00 -24.80 -2.06
C LEU A 172 -2.66 -26.12 -1.64
N PHE A 173 -3.79 -26.06 -0.90
CA PHE A 173 -4.50 -27.26 -0.44
C PHE A 173 -5.27 -27.97 -1.57
N HIS A 174 -5.87 -27.20 -2.49
CA HIS A 174 -6.75 -27.76 -3.52
C HIS A 174 -6.00 -28.36 -4.71
N ASP A 175 -4.78 -27.91 -4.98
CA ASP A 175 -4.03 -28.28 -6.18
C ASP A 175 -2.57 -28.58 -5.85
N LYS A 176 -2.15 -29.84 -6.06
CA LYS A 176 -0.76 -30.26 -5.85
C LYS A 176 0.21 -29.53 -6.78
N GLU A 177 -0.21 -29.14 -7.98
CA GLU A 177 0.65 -28.39 -8.89
C GLU A 177 0.94 -26.98 -8.37
N SER A 178 0.03 -26.43 -7.56
CA SER A 178 0.20 -25.11 -6.92
C SER A 178 1.34 -25.05 -5.89
N MET A 179 1.93 -26.19 -5.49
CA MET A 179 3.14 -26.24 -4.65
C MET A 179 4.45 -26.13 -5.42
N TYR A 180 4.47 -26.35 -6.75
CA TYR A 180 5.69 -26.21 -7.55
C TYR A 180 6.28 -24.79 -7.52
N PRO A 181 5.50 -23.70 -7.53
CA PRO A 181 6.02 -22.35 -7.31
C PRO A 181 6.86 -22.23 -6.03
N LEU A 182 6.42 -22.83 -4.91
CA LEU A 182 7.19 -22.81 -3.66
C LEU A 182 8.48 -23.63 -3.78
N LEU A 183 8.41 -24.83 -4.38
CA LEU A 183 9.61 -25.63 -4.65
C LEU A 183 10.62 -24.88 -5.52
N ASN A 184 10.15 -24.27 -6.62
CA ASN A 184 11.00 -23.54 -7.54
C ASN A 184 11.58 -22.29 -6.90
N PHE A 185 10.80 -21.60 -6.07
CA PHE A 185 11.26 -20.47 -5.26
C PHE A 185 12.42 -20.87 -4.35
N LEU A 186 12.23 -21.93 -3.55
CA LEU A 186 13.27 -22.42 -2.64
C LEU A 186 14.53 -22.92 -3.36
N ARG A 187 14.40 -23.44 -4.59
CA ARG A 187 15.54 -23.89 -5.41
C ARG A 187 16.29 -22.76 -6.11
N ALA A 188 15.57 -21.73 -6.54
CA ALA A 188 16.16 -20.57 -7.20
C ALA A 188 16.83 -19.63 -6.17
N HIS A 189 16.56 -19.83 -4.88
CA HIS A 189 17.00 -18.94 -3.82
C HIS A 189 18.52 -18.92 -3.66
N ASN A 190 19.14 -17.78 -3.96
CA ASN A 190 20.57 -17.61 -3.91
C ASN A 190 20.95 -16.19 -3.48
N TYR A 191 22.13 -16.04 -2.87
CA TYR A 191 22.68 -14.74 -2.50
C TYR A 191 24.17 -14.69 -2.82
N LYS A 192 24.59 -13.78 -3.72
CA LYS A 192 25.99 -13.62 -4.17
C LYS A 192 26.68 -14.95 -4.54
N GLY A 193 25.95 -15.84 -5.23
CA GLY A 193 26.43 -17.15 -5.65
C GLY A 193 26.36 -18.26 -4.59
N MET A 194 25.97 -17.95 -3.36
CA MET A 194 25.65 -18.96 -2.35
C MET A 194 24.21 -19.45 -2.54
N THR A 195 24.06 -20.71 -2.95
CA THR A 195 22.75 -21.40 -2.96
C THR A 195 22.25 -21.58 -1.53
N MET A 196 20.96 -21.33 -1.31
CA MET A 196 20.30 -21.50 -0.03
C MET A 196 19.10 -22.43 -0.16
N MET A 197 18.61 -22.93 0.97
CA MET A 197 17.44 -23.82 1.08
C MET A 197 17.61 -25.14 0.32
N LEU A 198 17.37 -25.19 -0.99
CA LEU A 198 17.37 -26.40 -1.81
C LEU A 198 18.38 -26.30 -2.96
N ASN A 199 19.13 -27.36 -3.23
CA ASN A 199 19.97 -27.47 -4.42
C ASN A 199 19.31 -28.28 -5.56
N ASP A 200 20.04 -28.43 -6.68
CA ASP A 200 19.55 -29.06 -7.91
C ASP A 200 19.24 -30.56 -7.84
N ARG A 201 19.53 -31.21 -6.70
CA ARG A 201 19.15 -32.61 -6.46
C ARG A 201 17.65 -32.77 -6.30
N ILE A 202 16.96 -31.75 -5.79
CA ILE A 202 15.52 -31.80 -5.52
C ILE A 202 14.78 -31.20 -6.73
N ARG A 203 14.17 -32.05 -7.56
CA ARG A 203 13.49 -31.63 -8.80
C ARG A 203 11.98 -31.85 -8.83
N SER A 204 11.43 -32.49 -7.79
CA SER A 204 10.01 -32.79 -7.68
C SER A 204 9.56 -32.68 -6.23
N LEU A 205 8.25 -32.52 -6.02
CA LEU A 205 7.65 -32.50 -4.68
C LEU A 205 7.87 -33.82 -3.94
N SER A 206 7.88 -34.95 -4.65
CA SER A 206 8.19 -36.27 -4.05
C SER A 206 9.64 -36.37 -3.56
N ALA A 207 10.59 -35.84 -4.33
CA ALA A 207 12.00 -35.78 -3.92
C ALA A 207 12.18 -34.86 -2.72
N LEU A 208 11.49 -33.70 -2.70
CA LEU A 208 11.49 -32.77 -1.58
C LEU A 208 10.98 -33.46 -0.31
N GLN A 209 9.79 -34.03 -0.34
CA GLN A 209 9.20 -34.70 0.82
C GLN A 209 10.08 -35.84 1.33
N GLY A 210 10.68 -36.64 0.43
CA GLY A 210 11.62 -37.69 0.80
C GLY A 210 12.92 -37.18 1.42
N ALA A 211 13.44 -36.04 0.96
CA ALA A 211 14.63 -35.41 1.53
C ALA A 211 14.33 -34.82 2.93
N LEU A 212 13.21 -34.12 3.09
CA LEU A 212 12.80 -33.52 4.37
C LEU A 212 12.62 -34.57 5.46
N ARG A 213 11.93 -35.70 5.18
CA ARG A 213 11.75 -36.80 6.14
C ARG A 213 13.07 -37.44 6.57
N LYS A 214 14.00 -37.65 5.63
CA LYS A 214 15.34 -38.17 5.96
C LYS A 214 16.17 -37.19 6.79
N ALA A 215 16.01 -35.89 6.54
CA ALA A 215 16.67 -34.86 7.32
C ALA A 215 16.09 -34.79 8.74
N GLU A 216 14.77 -34.87 8.89
CA GLU A 216 14.08 -34.95 10.19
C GLU A 216 14.54 -36.16 11.00
N GLU A 217 14.56 -37.36 10.41
CA GLU A 217 15.07 -38.57 11.06
C GLU A 217 16.52 -38.38 11.52
N HIS A 218 17.37 -37.76 10.70
CA HIS A 218 18.76 -37.48 11.05
C HIS A 218 18.88 -36.51 12.22
N LEU A 219 18.15 -35.39 12.19
CA LEU A 219 18.16 -34.38 13.26
C LEU A 219 17.61 -34.92 14.58
N SER A 220 16.62 -35.81 14.54
CA SER A 220 16.03 -36.41 15.75
C SER A 220 17.03 -37.19 16.61
N GLY A 221 18.16 -37.63 16.02
CA GLY A 221 19.25 -38.31 16.71
C GLY A 221 20.32 -37.38 17.30
N LEU A 222 20.23 -36.06 17.07
CA LEU A 222 21.23 -35.07 17.48
C LEU A 222 20.74 -34.26 18.70
N PRO A 223 21.66 -33.79 19.56
CA PRO A 223 21.35 -32.76 20.56
C PRO A 223 20.75 -31.49 19.92
N ALA A 224 19.78 -30.88 20.58
CA ALA A 224 19.04 -29.71 20.08
C ALA A 224 19.92 -28.50 19.73
N ASP A 225 21.03 -28.32 20.45
CA ASP A 225 22.00 -27.23 20.30
C ASP A 225 23.13 -27.55 19.32
N THR A 226 23.13 -28.73 18.68
CA THR A 226 24.14 -29.12 17.69
C THR A 226 24.20 -28.07 16.58
N PRO A 227 25.36 -27.44 16.32
CA PRO A 227 25.50 -26.43 15.28
C PRO A 227 25.28 -27.00 13.87
N TYR A 228 24.78 -26.16 12.95
CA TYR A 228 24.58 -26.53 11.54
C TYR A 228 25.86 -27.07 10.88
N SER A 229 27.04 -26.57 11.26
CA SER A 229 28.34 -27.04 10.77
C SER A 229 28.56 -28.55 10.95
N ASP A 230 27.93 -29.17 11.94
CA ASP A 230 28.22 -30.54 12.32
C ASP A 230 27.41 -31.54 11.49
N PHE A 231 26.28 -31.10 10.93
CA PHE A 231 25.39 -31.92 10.09
C PHE A 231 25.21 -31.42 8.66
N HIS A 232 25.86 -30.31 8.26
CA HIS A 232 25.66 -29.72 6.92
C HIS A 232 26.00 -30.68 5.78
N HIS A 233 27.04 -31.52 5.94
CA HIS A 233 27.46 -32.45 4.88
C HIS A 233 26.33 -33.43 4.55
N ARG A 234 25.66 -33.94 5.59
CA ARG A 234 24.51 -34.81 5.41
C ARG A 234 23.33 -34.10 4.76
N PHE A 235 23.08 -32.84 5.13
CA PHE A 235 22.03 -32.02 4.52
C PHE A 235 22.28 -31.81 3.03
N GLN A 236 23.50 -31.46 2.63
CA GLN A 236 23.85 -31.24 1.23
C GLN A 236 23.68 -32.50 0.36
N GLU A 237 24.00 -33.68 0.89
CA GLU A 237 23.73 -34.97 0.23
C GLU A 237 22.24 -35.19 -0.07
N LEU A 238 21.38 -34.77 0.87
CA LEU A 238 19.92 -34.83 0.75
C LEU A 238 19.35 -33.73 -0.16
N GLY A 239 20.17 -32.75 -0.54
CA GLY A 239 19.75 -31.62 -1.38
C GLY A 239 19.38 -30.36 -0.61
N LEU A 240 19.68 -30.30 0.69
CA LEU A 240 19.40 -29.17 1.57
C LEU A 240 20.66 -28.34 1.78
N GLU A 241 20.62 -27.06 1.43
CA GLU A 241 21.70 -26.09 1.63
C GLU A 241 21.51 -25.32 2.95
N LYS A 242 22.32 -24.26 3.18
CA LYS A 242 22.18 -23.39 4.35
C LYS A 242 20.86 -22.61 4.35
N GLY A 243 20.42 -22.15 5.52
CA GLY A 243 19.25 -21.28 5.67
C GLY A 243 18.07 -21.90 6.44
N TRP A 244 18.19 -23.14 6.92
CA TRP A 244 17.14 -23.81 7.70
C TRP A 244 17.18 -23.47 9.20
N GLY A 245 18.35 -23.08 9.70
CA GLY A 245 18.59 -22.82 11.12
C GLY A 245 20.09 -22.87 11.46
N ASP A 246 20.48 -22.20 12.53
CA ASP A 246 21.86 -22.23 13.08
C ASP A 246 22.18 -23.51 13.86
N CYS A 247 21.17 -24.20 14.39
CA CYS A 247 21.30 -25.44 15.14
C CYS A 247 20.24 -26.48 14.74
N ALA A 248 20.44 -27.72 15.18
CA ALA A 248 19.57 -28.87 14.88
C ALA A 248 18.11 -28.60 15.25
N LYS A 249 17.83 -28.03 16.43
CA LYS A 249 16.45 -27.69 16.84
C LYS A 249 15.76 -26.76 15.86
N ARG A 250 16.42 -25.67 15.46
CA ARG A 250 15.80 -24.67 14.60
C ARG A 250 15.65 -25.18 13.16
N ALA A 251 16.65 -25.92 12.67
CA ALA A 251 16.54 -26.61 11.40
C ALA A 251 15.34 -27.57 11.40
N GLN A 252 15.13 -28.32 12.48
CA GLN A 252 13.99 -29.21 12.63
C GLN A 252 12.65 -28.44 12.65
N GLU A 253 12.55 -27.34 13.39
CA GLU A 253 11.36 -26.47 13.41
C GLU A 253 11.00 -25.97 12.00
N THR A 254 11.97 -25.48 11.23
CA THR A 254 11.76 -25.01 9.85
C THR A 254 11.38 -26.15 8.90
N LEU A 255 11.99 -27.33 9.04
CA LEU A 255 11.65 -28.52 8.25
C LEU A 255 10.20 -28.97 8.51
N HIS A 256 9.77 -28.99 9.77
CA HIS A 256 8.40 -29.35 10.14
C HIS A 256 7.38 -28.39 9.54
N LEU A 257 7.64 -27.08 9.56
CA LEU A 257 6.75 -26.10 8.90
C LEU A 257 6.56 -26.43 7.41
N LEU A 258 7.63 -26.78 6.70
CA LEU A 258 7.52 -27.12 5.27
C LEU A 258 6.84 -28.49 5.05
N LEU A 259 7.08 -29.48 5.91
CA LEU A 259 6.39 -30.76 5.86
C LEU A 259 4.88 -30.59 6.08
N ASP A 260 4.49 -29.80 7.08
CA ASP A 260 3.10 -29.46 7.36
C ASP A 260 2.45 -28.76 6.16
N LEU A 261 3.15 -27.82 5.50
CA LEU A 261 2.67 -27.17 4.28
C LEU A 261 2.52 -28.12 3.08
N LEU A 262 3.36 -29.15 2.97
CA LEU A 262 3.26 -30.15 1.92
C LEU A 262 2.11 -31.15 2.15
N GLU A 263 1.70 -31.33 3.41
CA GLU A 263 0.64 -32.27 3.79
C GLU A 263 -0.73 -31.60 3.93
N ALA A 264 -0.81 -30.52 4.70
CA ALA A 264 -2.05 -29.80 5.00
C ALA A 264 -1.77 -28.29 5.19
N PRO A 265 -1.62 -27.51 4.11
CA PRO A 265 -1.30 -26.09 4.20
C PRO A 265 -2.37 -25.27 4.93
N ASP A 266 -1.97 -24.56 5.99
CA ASP A 266 -2.80 -23.59 6.70
C ASP A 266 -2.16 -22.18 6.71
N PRO A 267 -2.95 -21.11 6.94
CA PRO A 267 -2.46 -19.74 6.84
C PRO A 267 -1.36 -19.39 7.84
N SER A 268 -1.41 -19.94 9.06
CA SER A 268 -0.45 -19.65 10.14
C SER A 268 0.90 -20.29 9.85
N THR A 269 0.89 -21.55 9.41
CA THR A 269 2.12 -22.26 9.03
C THR A 269 2.75 -21.64 7.80
N LEU A 270 1.95 -21.20 6.81
CA LEU A 270 2.45 -20.53 5.62
C LEU A 270 3.16 -19.21 5.97
N GLU A 271 2.53 -18.40 6.81
CA GLU A 271 3.10 -17.13 7.29
C GLU A 271 4.42 -17.36 8.04
N LYS A 272 4.44 -18.33 8.96
CA LYS A 272 5.64 -18.67 9.73
C LYS A 272 6.76 -19.15 8.84
N PHE A 273 6.48 -20.05 7.90
CA PHE A 273 7.48 -20.60 7.00
C PHE A 273 8.04 -19.52 6.08
N LEU A 274 7.20 -18.76 5.38
CA LEU A 274 7.67 -17.69 4.50
C LEU A 274 8.46 -16.62 5.28
N GLY A 275 8.05 -16.33 6.52
CA GLY A 275 8.75 -15.41 7.43
C GLY A 275 10.06 -15.94 8.02
N THR A 276 10.36 -17.24 7.91
CA THR A 276 11.67 -17.80 8.32
C THR A 276 12.67 -17.87 7.18
N ILE A 277 12.22 -17.91 5.92
CA ILE A 277 13.12 -17.98 4.76
C ILE A 277 14.04 -16.74 4.76
N PRO A 278 15.36 -16.93 4.71
CA PRO A 278 16.31 -15.82 4.76
C PRO A 278 16.32 -15.10 3.40
N MET A 279 15.51 -14.06 3.23
CA MET A 279 15.34 -13.36 1.94
C MET A 279 15.95 -11.96 1.91
N VAL A 280 15.87 -11.22 3.01
CA VAL A 280 16.13 -9.77 3.01
C VAL A 280 17.53 -9.49 3.58
N PHE A 281 18.49 -9.19 2.72
CA PHE A 281 19.87 -8.86 3.08
C PHE A 281 20.27 -7.44 2.63
N ASN A 282 19.87 -7.04 1.43
CA ASN A 282 20.10 -5.72 0.85
C ASN A 282 18.78 -4.96 0.75
N VAL A 283 18.65 -3.85 1.49
CA VAL A 283 17.45 -3.01 1.48
C VAL A 283 17.78 -1.62 0.96
N VAL A 284 16.96 -1.13 0.03
CA VAL A 284 17.06 0.25 -0.49
C VAL A 284 15.81 1.01 -0.10
N ILE A 285 15.99 2.17 0.54
CA ILE A 285 14.91 3.04 1.03
C ILE A 285 15.03 4.39 0.32
N LEU A 286 13.98 4.83 -0.37
CA LEU A 286 14.01 6.06 -1.17
C LEU A 286 13.33 7.19 -0.41
N SER A 287 14.04 8.30 -0.23
CA SER A 287 13.53 9.54 0.34
C SER A 287 14.22 10.77 -0.30
N PRO A 288 13.91 11.11 -1.57
CA PRO A 288 14.69 12.07 -2.35
C PRO A 288 14.62 13.52 -1.84
N HIS A 289 13.43 14.06 -1.54
CA HIS A 289 13.27 15.44 -1.11
C HIS A 289 13.78 15.73 0.31
N GLY A 290 13.82 17.02 0.64
CA GLY A 290 14.16 17.52 1.98
C GLY A 290 15.67 17.50 2.27
N TYR A 291 16.01 17.88 3.51
CA TYR A 291 17.38 17.84 4.03
C TYR A 291 17.55 16.57 4.85
N PHE A 292 17.78 15.43 4.20
CA PHE A 292 17.95 14.18 4.91
C PHE A 292 19.35 14.08 5.52
N ALA A 293 19.44 14.23 6.85
CA ALA A 293 20.64 14.07 7.66
C ALA A 293 20.29 13.71 9.11
N GLN A 294 21.29 13.37 9.91
CA GLN A 294 21.11 12.93 11.29
C GLN A 294 21.16 14.07 12.32
N ALA A 295 21.63 15.26 11.93
CA ALA A 295 21.74 16.43 12.79
C ALA A 295 21.56 17.72 11.98
N ASN A 296 21.18 18.80 12.65
CA ASN A 296 21.08 20.16 12.10
C ASN A 296 20.09 20.35 10.92
N VAL A 297 19.09 19.48 10.78
CA VAL A 297 18.14 19.53 9.65
C VAL A 297 16.66 19.56 10.05
N LEU A 298 16.30 19.09 11.26
CA LEU A 298 14.90 19.06 11.68
C LEU A 298 14.34 20.49 11.78
N GLY A 299 13.18 20.71 11.16
CA GLY A 299 12.53 22.03 11.06
C GLY A 299 12.85 22.80 9.78
N TYR A 300 13.74 22.28 8.92
CA TYR A 300 13.94 22.85 7.58
C TYR A 300 12.74 22.52 6.69
N PRO A 301 12.49 23.30 5.62
CA PRO A 301 11.46 22.98 4.63
C PRO A 301 11.58 21.54 4.15
N ASP A 302 10.43 20.87 4.03
CA ASP A 302 10.30 19.48 3.60
C ASP A 302 11.11 18.48 4.46
N THR A 303 11.46 18.84 5.71
CA THR A 303 12.28 18.02 6.61
C THR A 303 11.63 17.89 7.98
N GLY A 304 11.02 16.74 8.26
CA GLY A 304 10.26 16.52 9.49
C GLY A 304 10.14 15.05 9.88
N GLY A 305 8.92 14.63 10.22
CA GLY A 305 8.63 13.30 10.77
C GLY A 305 9.10 12.14 9.91
N GLN A 306 9.11 12.28 8.57
CA GLN A 306 9.60 11.26 7.65
C GLN A 306 11.08 10.91 7.87
N VAL A 307 11.94 11.91 8.14
CA VAL A 307 13.37 11.67 8.40
C VAL A 307 13.55 10.90 9.71
N VAL A 308 12.81 11.29 10.76
CA VAL A 308 12.83 10.60 12.05
C VAL A 308 12.33 9.17 11.91
N TYR A 309 11.20 8.97 11.21
CA TYR A 309 10.62 7.67 10.94
C TYR A 309 11.63 6.73 10.29
N ILE A 310 12.28 7.16 9.20
CA ILE A 310 13.22 6.31 8.45
C ILE A 310 14.46 6.00 9.30
N LEU A 311 15.00 6.98 10.03
CA LEU A 311 16.18 6.76 10.88
C LEU A 311 15.91 5.76 12.02
N ASP A 312 14.71 5.77 12.61
CA ASP A 312 14.32 4.78 13.61
C ASP A 312 13.99 3.42 12.99
N GLN A 313 13.32 3.42 11.83
CA GLN A 313 12.99 2.22 11.06
C GLN A 313 14.25 1.41 10.74
N VAL A 314 15.30 2.03 10.19
CA VAL A 314 16.50 1.30 9.77
C VAL A 314 17.28 0.70 10.94
N ARG A 315 17.25 1.33 12.12
CA ARG A 315 17.89 0.77 13.34
C ARG A 315 17.16 -0.50 13.79
N ALA A 316 15.83 -0.46 13.83
CA ALA A 316 15.03 -1.63 14.18
C ALA A 316 15.18 -2.74 13.12
N MET A 317 15.15 -2.35 11.84
CA MET A 317 15.26 -3.26 10.70
C MET A 317 16.62 -3.96 10.66
N GLU A 318 17.74 -3.24 10.83
CA GLU A 318 19.07 -3.83 10.85
C GLU A 318 19.21 -4.88 11.97
N ASN A 319 18.71 -4.57 13.18
CA ASN A 319 18.73 -5.51 14.29
C ASN A 319 17.94 -6.79 14.00
N GLU A 320 16.74 -6.67 13.42
CA GLU A 320 15.92 -7.82 13.04
C GLU A 320 16.57 -8.61 11.89
N MET A 321 17.15 -7.94 10.89
CA MET A 321 17.88 -8.59 9.79
C MET A 321 19.07 -9.40 10.33
N LEU A 322 19.91 -8.80 11.18
CA LEU A 322 21.04 -9.48 11.82
C LEU A 322 20.59 -10.69 12.65
N LEU A 323 19.50 -10.53 13.41
CA LEU A 323 18.91 -11.62 14.18
C LEU A 323 18.46 -12.76 13.27
N ARG A 324 17.72 -12.47 12.19
CA ARG A 324 17.20 -13.47 11.25
C ARG A 324 18.31 -14.20 10.51
N ILE A 325 19.30 -13.46 10.00
CA ILE A 325 20.48 -14.02 9.32
C ILE A 325 21.20 -14.99 10.24
N LYS A 326 21.51 -14.55 11.48
CA LYS A 326 22.16 -15.39 12.49
C LYS A 326 21.30 -16.62 12.79
N GLN A 327 19.99 -16.41 12.98
CA GLN A 327 19.10 -17.50 13.34
C GLN A 327 19.03 -18.59 12.27
N GLN A 328 19.19 -18.23 10.99
CA GLN A 328 19.21 -19.19 9.88
C GLN A 328 20.59 -19.79 9.59
N GLY A 329 21.58 -19.55 10.44
CA GLY A 329 22.92 -20.12 10.31
C GLY A 329 23.72 -19.53 9.14
N LEU A 330 23.43 -18.27 8.79
CA LEU A 330 24.09 -17.57 7.70
C LEU A 330 25.12 -16.58 8.23
N ASP A 331 26.22 -16.44 7.49
CA ASP A 331 27.27 -15.45 7.74
C ASP A 331 27.22 -14.37 6.63
N ILE A 332 26.04 -13.77 6.48
CA ILE A 332 25.81 -12.69 5.51
C ILE A 332 25.82 -11.37 6.27
N THR A 333 26.60 -10.42 5.78
CA THR A 333 26.49 -9.04 6.26
C THR A 333 25.35 -8.33 5.52
N PRO A 334 24.28 -7.88 6.22
CA PRO A 334 23.22 -7.11 5.60
C PRO A 334 23.72 -5.73 5.17
N ARG A 335 22.96 -5.04 4.32
CA ARG A 335 23.24 -3.67 3.91
C ARG A 335 21.93 -2.92 3.73
N ILE A 336 21.80 -1.77 4.38
CA ILE A 336 20.65 -0.88 4.20
C ILE A 336 21.16 0.45 3.64
N LEU A 337 20.59 0.88 2.51
CA LEU A 337 20.90 2.16 1.87
C LEU A 337 19.67 3.07 1.91
N ILE A 338 19.75 4.16 2.67
CA ILE A 338 18.78 5.25 2.57
C ILE A 338 19.25 6.17 1.45
N VAL A 339 18.56 6.13 0.31
CA VAL A 339 18.90 6.93 -0.85
C VAL A 339 18.12 8.23 -0.83
N THR A 340 18.86 9.33 -0.92
CA THR A 340 18.32 10.70 -0.90
C THR A 340 19.13 11.61 -1.82
N ARG A 341 18.71 12.87 -1.97
CA ARG A 341 19.40 13.82 -2.82
C ARG A 341 20.68 14.34 -2.16
N LEU A 342 21.74 14.46 -2.97
CA LEU A 342 22.96 15.20 -2.60
C LEU A 342 22.72 16.70 -2.73
N LEU A 343 22.98 17.45 -1.66
CA LEU A 343 22.86 18.92 -1.61
C LEU A 343 24.24 19.54 -1.30
N PRO A 344 25.05 19.85 -2.33
CA PRO A 344 26.42 20.33 -2.14
C PRO A 344 26.54 21.66 -1.41
N ASP A 345 25.52 22.53 -1.56
CA ASP A 345 25.54 23.90 -1.02
C ASP A 345 24.88 24.00 0.38
N ALA A 346 24.40 22.89 0.95
CA ALA A 346 23.77 22.85 2.27
C ALA A 346 24.84 22.90 3.39
N THR A 347 25.30 24.10 3.72
CA THR A 347 26.30 24.32 4.77
C THR A 347 25.76 24.03 6.17
N GLY A 348 26.58 23.47 7.05
CA GLY A 348 26.19 23.15 8.43
C GLY A 348 25.48 21.80 8.61
N THR A 349 25.26 21.08 7.50
CA THR A 349 24.68 19.73 7.47
C THR A 349 25.63 18.76 6.76
N SER A 350 25.33 17.46 6.82
CA SER A 350 26.04 16.42 6.06
C SER A 350 25.37 16.13 4.70
N CYS A 351 24.41 16.95 4.24
CA CYS A 351 23.68 16.68 3.00
C CYS A 351 24.55 16.72 1.73
N GLY A 352 25.75 17.32 1.80
CA GLY A 352 26.76 17.29 0.74
C GLY A 352 27.69 16.07 0.77
N GLN A 353 27.56 15.16 1.74
CA GLN A 353 28.37 13.96 1.86
C GLN A 353 27.69 12.78 1.15
N ARG A 354 28.34 12.22 0.12
CA ARG A 354 27.82 11.09 -0.68
C ARG A 354 27.40 9.90 0.19
N LEU A 355 28.25 9.47 1.11
CA LEU A 355 27.97 8.29 1.94
C LEU A 355 28.18 8.61 3.42
N GLU A 356 27.14 8.45 4.23
CA GLU A 356 27.15 8.73 5.67
C GLU A 356 26.61 7.52 6.44
N LYS A 357 27.36 7.04 7.42
CA LYS A 357 26.91 5.93 8.28
C LYS A 357 25.81 6.39 9.25
N VAL A 358 24.75 5.61 9.39
CA VAL A 358 23.68 5.91 10.36
C VAL A 358 24.14 5.59 11.78
N LEU A 359 23.92 6.52 12.71
CA LEU A 359 24.26 6.40 14.12
C LEU A 359 23.42 5.29 14.77
N GLY A 360 24.09 4.45 15.55
CA GLY A 360 23.48 3.30 16.20
C GLY A 360 23.29 2.08 15.29
N THR A 361 23.94 2.07 14.13
CA THR A 361 23.91 0.94 13.17
C THR A 361 25.32 0.51 12.79
N GLU A 362 25.48 -0.70 12.27
CA GLU A 362 26.75 -1.22 11.76
C GLU A 362 26.83 -1.16 10.23
N HIS A 363 25.73 -1.46 9.56
CA HIS A 363 25.67 -1.73 8.13
C HIS A 363 24.68 -0.82 7.37
N THR A 364 24.13 0.19 8.03
CA THR A 364 23.18 1.13 7.43
C THR A 364 23.86 2.44 7.06
N HIS A 365 23.64 2.90 5.82
CA HIS A 365 24.23 4.13 5.29
C HIS A 365 23.19 4.98 4.56
N ILE A 366 23.33 6.30 4.66
CA ILE A 366 22.67 7.27 3.80
C ILE A 366 23.54 7.42 2.55
N LEU A 367 22.98 7.13 1.38
CA LEU A 367 23.59 7.31 0.07
C LEU A 367 22.94 8.52 -0.62
N ARG A 368 23.75 9.51 -0.98
CA ARG A 368 23.30 10.76 -1.58
C ARG A 368 23.72 10.85 -3.03
N VAL A 369 22.73 10.93 -3.91
CA VAL A 369 22.93 11.04 -5.35
C VAL A 369 22.47 12.42 -5.81
N PRO A 370 23.25 13.15 -6.65
CA PRO A 370 22.85 14.48 -7.09
C PRO A 370 21.68 14.41 -8.07
N PHE A 371 20.83 15.44 -8.06
CA PHE A 371 20.01 15.73 -9.23
C PHE A 371 20.90 16.33 -10.32
N ARG A 372 20.63 15.98 -11.58
CA ARG A 372 21.34 16.53 -12.73
C ARG A 372 20.41 16.78 -13.91
N THR A 373 20.86 17.67 -14.78
CA THR A 373 20.31 17.91 -16.11
C THR A 373 21.44 17.79 -17.14
N GLU A 374 21.17 18.08 -18.40
CA GLU A 374 22.20 18.17 -19.44
C GLU A 374 23.30 19.20 -19.11
N SER A 375 23.00 20.23 -18.31
CA SER A 375 23.96 21.25 -17.90
C SER A 375 24.77 20.88 -16.64
N GLY A 376 24.57 19.68 -16.09
CA GLY A 376 25.31 19.16 -14.94
C GLY A 376 24.48 19.08 -13.66
N ILE A 377 25.15 19.06 -12.51
CA ILE A 377 24.53 18.86 -11.19
C ILE A 377 23.71 20.09 -10.77
N VAL A 378 22.47 19.86 -10.33
CA VAL A 378 21.60 20.86 -9.74
C VAL A 378 21.88 20.97 -8.24
N ARG A 379 22.58 22.04 -7.84
CA ARG A 379 23.15 22.19 -6.50
C ARG A 379 22.18 22.72 -5.43
N LYS A 380 21.32 23.67 -5.81
CA LYS A 380 20.37 24.33 -4.90
C LYS A 380 19.32 23.36 -4.37
N TRP A 381 18.84 23.58 -3.16
CA TRP A 381 17.64 22.90 -2.66
C TRP A 381 16.43 23.21 -3.56
N ILE A 382 15.53 22.23 -3.69
CA ILE A 382 14.29 22.30 -4.48
C ILE A 382 13.18 21.78 -3.58
N SER A 383 12.02 22.45 -3.59
CA SER A 383 10.86 21.99 -2.83
C SER A 383 10.36 20.65 -3.35
N ARG A 384 9.81 19.81 -2.47
CA ARG A 384 9.18 18.53 -2.82
C ARG A 384 8.09 18.65 -3.90
N PHE A 385 7.49 19.82 -4.07
CA PHE A 385 6.51 20.08 -5.12
C PHE A 385 7.13 20.31 -6.51
N GLU A 386 8.43 20.52 -6.60
CA GLU A 386 9.13 20.92 -7.84
C GLU A 386 10.18 19.89 -8.28
N VAL A 387 10.29 18.73 -7.60
CA VAL A 387 11.32 17.73 -7.89
C VAL A 387 11.04 16.86 -9.12
N TRP A 388 9.81 16.87 -9.63
CA TRP A 388 9.32 15.93 -10.66
C TRP A 388 10.21 15.81 -11.90
N PRO A 389 10.72 16.90 -12.50
CA PRO A 389 11.54 16.81 -13.73
C PRO A 389 12.87 16.07 -13.55
N TYR A 390 13.32 15.86 -12.31
CA TYR A 390 14.63 15.27 -12.03
C TYR A 390 14.55 13.78 -11.69
N LEU A 391 13.36 13.24 -11.38
CA LEU A 391 13.21 11.92 -10.75
C LEU A 391 13.58 10.76 -11.68
N GLU A 392 13.36 10.87 -12.98
CA GLU A 392 13.74 9.83 -13.94
C GLU A 392 15.27 9.71 -14.05
N THR A 393 15.96 10.83 -14.29
CA THR A 393 17.44 10.83 -14.35
C THR A 393 18.05 10.46 -13.01
N PHE A 394 17.46 10.93 -11.90
CA PHE A 394 17.88 10.53 -10.56
C PHE A 394 17.75 9.02 -10.36
N THR A 395 16.69 8.39 -10.86
CA THR A 395 16.50 6.94 -10.78
C THR A 395 17.61 6.18 -11.51
N GLU A 396 18.00 6.62 -12.70
CA GLU A 396 19.10 6.02 -13.46
C GLU A 396 20.43 6.11 -12.71
N ASP A 397 20.73 7.28 -12.13
CA ASP A 397 21.95 7.48 -11.35
C ASP A 397 21.94 6.67 -10.06
N VAL A 398 20.79 6.61 -9.37
CA VAL A 398 20.62 5.79 -8.18
C VAL A 398 20.84 4.32 -8.50
N ALA A 399 20.28 3.81 -9.59
CA ALA A 399 20.48 2.42 -10.01
C ALA A 399 21.98 2.10 -10.17
N HIS A 400 22.76 3.00 -10.77
CA HIS A 400 24.21 2.84 -10.91
C HIS A 400 24.92 2.82 -9.54
N GLU A 401 24.61 3.78 -8.67
CA GLU A 401 25.24 3.96 -7.38
C GLU A 401 24.94 2.79 -6.42
N ILE A 402 23.69 2.31 -6.37
CA ILE A 402 23.32 1.16 -5.53
C ILE A 402 23.97 -0.13 -6.03
N SER A 403 24.10 -0.33 -7.36
CA SER A 403 24.82 -1.49 -7.89
C SER A 403 26.29 -1.51 -7.46
N GLY A 404 26.93 -0.33 -7.42
CA GLY A 404 28.30 -0.18 -6.92
C GLY A 404 28.43 -0.49 -5.42
N GLU A 405 27.51 0.00 -4.60
CA GLU A 405 27.54 -0.16 -3.14
C GLU A 405 27.12 -1.57 -2.66
N LEU A 406 26.12 -2.19 -3.30
CA LEU A 406 25.59 -3.49 -2.88
C LEU A 406 26.34 -4.66 -3.51
N GLN A 407 26.89 -4.49 -4.72
CA GLN A 407 27.46 -5.56 -5.55
C GLN A 407 26.49 -6.76 -5.74
N ALA A 408 25.20 -6.48 -5.67
CA ALA A 408 24.08 -7.39 -5.85
C ALA A 408 22.81 -6.54 -6.04
N ASN A 409 21.72 -7.16 -6.50
CA ASN A 409 20.42 -6.49 -6.50
C ASN A 409 19.93 -6.31 -5.05
N PRO A 410 19.13 -5.26 -4.78
CA PRO A 410 18.36 -5.19 -3.55
C PRO A 410 17.38 -6.38 -3.45
N ASP A 411 17.10 -6.82 -2.24
CA ASP A 411 16.07 -7.83 -1.96
C ASP A 411 14.71 -7.15 -1.67
N LEU A 412 14.75 -5.88 -1.24
CA LEU A 412 13.57 -5.07 -0.94
C LEU A 412 13.84 -3.60 -1.27
N ILE A 413 12.88 -2.96 -1.92
CA ILE A 413 12.87 -1.52 -2.21
C ILE A 413 11.66 -0.88 -1.51
N ILE A 414 11.90 0.18 -0.73
CA ILE A 414 10.87 0.91 0.03
C ILE A 414 10.82 2.37 -0.43
N GLY A 415 9.74 2.76 -1.10
CA GLY A 415 9.43 4.15 -1.43
C GLY A 415 8.85 4.90 -0.22
N ASN A 416 9.24 6.16 -0.05
CA ASN A 416 8.68 7.04 0.97
C ASN A 416 8.22 8.36 0.33
N TYR A 417 6.97 8.73 0.58
CA TYR A 417 6.29 9.88 -0.03
C TYR A 417 6.22 9.78 -1.56
N SER A 418 5.54 10.71 -2.22
CA SER A 418 5.25 10.66 -3.66
C SER A 418 6.51 10.50 -4.53
N ASP A 419 7.54 11.33 -4.31
CA ASP A 419 8.78 11.29 -5.09
C ASP A 419 9.61 10.02 -4.84
N GLY A 420 9.75 9.61 -3.58
CA GLY A 420 10.43 8.36 -3.23
C GLY A 420 9.68 7.13 -3.75
N ASN A 421 8.35 7.15 -3.72
CA ASN A 421 7.49 6.10 -4.28
C ASN A 421 7.63 5.99 -5.81
N LEU A 422 7.77 7.10 -6.54
CA LEU A 422 8.02 7.06 -7.98
C LEU A 422 9.37 6.43 -8.29
N VAL A 423 10.43 6.88 -7.62
CA VAL A 423 11.78 6.35 -7.81
C VAL A 423 11.83 4.86 -7.44
N ALA A 424 11.17 4.47 -6.35
CA ALA A 424 11.05 3.08 -5.93
C ALA A 424 10.33 2.22 -6.98
N CYS A 425 9.22 2.70 -7.53
CA CYS A 425 8.47 2.06 -8.60
C CYS A 425 9.36 1.78 -9.83
N LEU A 426 10.07 2.81 -10.31
CA LEU A 426 10.94 2.70 -11.48
C LEU A 426 12.13 1.76 -11.23
N LEU A 427 12.76 1.84 -10.05
CA LEU A 427 13.85 0.93 -9.67
C LEU A 427 13.40 -0.52 -9.54
N ALA A 428 12.28 -0.76 -8.85
CA ALA A 428 11.74 -2.09 -8.65
C ALA A 428 11.38 -2.76 -9.97
N HIS A 429 10.75 -2.02 -10.88
CA HIS A 429 10.48 -2.50 -12.24
C HIS A 429 11.76 -2.88 -12.98
N LYS A 430 12.77 -2.00 -12.95
CA LYS A 430 14.05 -2.21 -13.64
C LYS A 430 14.85 -3.39 -13.09
N MET A 431 14.81 -3.61 -11.78
CA MET A 431 15.63 -4.61 -11.09
C MET A 431 14.91 -5.93 -10.80
N GLY A 432 13.57 -5.97 -10.97
CA GLY A 432 12.76 -7.14 -10.64
C GLY A 432 12.74 -7.44 -9.13
N VAL A 433 12.56 -6.41 -8.31
CA VAL A 433 12.68 -6.48 -6.84
C VAL A 433 11.33 -6.20 -6.17
N THR A 434 11.06 -6.85 -5.04
CA THR A 434 9.87 -6.59 -4.22
C THR A 434 9.79 -5.13 -3.80
N HIS A 435 8.63 -4.51 -4.03
CA HIS A 435 8.39 -3.08 -3.87
C HIS A 435 7.36 -2.80 -2.77
N CYS A 436 7.78 -2.03 -1.77
CA CYS A 436 6.93 -1.46 -0.73
C CYS A 436 6.79 0.04 -0.92
N THR A 437 5.60 0.60 -0.66
CA THR A 437 5.40 2.05 -0.55
C THR A 437 4.90 2.45 0.83
N ILE A 438 5.36 3.62 1.29
CA ILE A 438 4.90 4.31 2.49
C ILE A 438 4.55 5.73 2.09
N ALA A 439 3.26 6.08 2.12
CA ALA A 439 2.82 7.39 1.66
C ALA A 439 3.29 8.53 2.58
N HIS A 440 3.29 8.31 3.90
CA HIS A 440 3.45 9.33 4.96
C HIS A 440 2.34 10.38 4.99
N ALA A 441 2.03 10.96 3.83
CA ALA A 441 0.90 11.85 3.62
C ALA A 441 0.48 11.81 2.14
N LEU A 442 -0.83 11.97 1.89
CA LEU A 442 -1.38 12.17 0.55
C LEU A 442 -1.94 13.60 0.46
N GLU A 443 -1.29 14.46 -0.33
CA GLU A 443 -1.58 15.90 -0.35
C GLU A 443 -3.01 16.21 -0.83
N LYS A 444 -3.62 15.31 -1.62
CA LYS A 444 -5.02 15.42 -2.07
C LYS A 444 -6.01 15.62 -0.91
N THR A 445 -5.72 15.05 0.26
CA THR A 445 -6.58 15.20 1.46
C THR A 445 -6.23 16.42 2.31
N LYS A 446 -4.99 16.92 2.22
CA LYS A 446 -4.51 18.09 2.96
C LYS A 446 -4.87 19.41 2.30
N TYR A 447 -5.07 19.40 0.98
CA TYR A 447 -5.52 20.54 0.19
C TYR A 447 -6.92 20.24 -0.35
N PRO A 448 -7.99 20.66 0.36
CA PRO A 448 -9.36 20.36 -0.02
C PRO A 448 -9.67 20.81 -1.45
N ASN A 449 -10.33 19.93 -2.21
CA ASN A 449 -10.73 20.15 -3.60
C ASN A 449 -9.55 20.43 -4.57
N SER A 450 -8.32 20.08 -4.17
CA SER A 450 -7.13 20.22 -5.01
C SER A 450 -7.19 19.33 -6.26
N ASP A 451 -7.98 18.26 -6.25
CA ASP A 451 -8.24 17.43 -7.43
C ASP A 451 -9.13 18.15 -8.45
N LEU A 452 -10.26 18.70 -8.03
CA LEU A 452 -11.18 19.41 -8.93
C LEU A 452 -10.61 20.76 -9.41
N TYR A 453 -9.93 21.50 -8.53
CA TYR A 453 -9.37 22.82 -8.82
C TYR A 453 -7.87 22.79 -9.07
N TRP A 454 -7.29 21.63 -9.44
CA TRP A 454 -5.85 21.43 -9.58
C TRP A 454 -5.15 22.52 -10.40
N LYS A 455 -5.79 23.00 -11.48
CA LYS A 455 -5.27 24.08 -12.34
C LYS A 455 -4.95 25.37 -11.58
N LYS A 456 -5.65 25.67 -10.49
CA LYS A 456 -5.39 26.86 -9.64
C LYS A 456 -4.18 26.67 -8.73
N PHE A 457 -3.82 25.42 -8.44
CA PHE A 457 -2.68 25.05 -7.60
C PHE A 457 -1.43 24.73 -8.41
N GLU A 458 -1.54 24.59 -9.72
CA GLU A 458 -0.50 24.01 -10.57
C GLU A 458 0.79 24.82 -10.53
N ASP A 459 0.73 26.15 -10.61
CA ASP A 459 1.91 27.03 -10.62
C ASP A 459 2.78 26.93 -9.36
N HIS A 460 2.23 26.45 -8.24
CA HIS A 460 2.92 26.42 -6.94
C HIS A 460 3.14 25.01 -6.40
N TYR A 461 2.21 24.08 -6.66
CA TYR A 461 2.21 22.76 -6.04
C TYR A 461 2.40 21.62 -7.03
N HIS A 462 2.19 21.87 -8.33
CA HIS A 462 2.30 20.84 -9.38
C HIS A 462 1.54 19.55 -9.05
N PHE A 463 0.29 19.70 -8.57
CA PHE A 463 -0.52 18.58 -8.13
C PHE A 463 -0.87 17.62 -9.28
N SER A 464 -0.86 18.08 -10.52
CA SER A 464 -0.99 17.18 -11.67
C SER A 464 0.08 16.08 -11.65
N CYS A 465 1.36 16.45 -11.49
CA CYS A 465 2.48 15.52 -11.38
C CYS A 465 2.36 14.64 -10.14
N GLN A 466 2.04 15.24 -8.99
CA GLN A 466 1.99 14.51 -7.72
C GLN A 466 0.88 13.46 -7.70
N PHE A 467 -0.34 13.80 -8.12
CA PHE A 467 -1.47 12.86 -8.08
C PHE A 467 -1.30 11.75 -9.12
N THR A 468 -0.73 12.04 -10.30
CA THR A 468 -0.34 11.00 -11.26
C THR A 468 0.69 10.06 -10.64
N THR A 469 1.71 10.61 -9.98
CA THR A 469 2.75 9.82 -9.30
C THR A 469 2.18 8.92 -8.21
N ASP A 470 1.30 9.46 -7.36
CA ASP A 470 0.67 8.72 -6.28
C ASP A 470 -0.16 7.54 -6.83
N LEU A 471 -0.91 7.75 -7.93
CA LEU A 471 -1.69 6.70 -8.58
C LEU A 471 -0.81 5.60 -9.19
N ILE A 472 0.30 5.98 -9.85
CA ILE A 472 1.26 5.03 -10.44
C ILE A 472 1.84 4.16 -9.33
N ALA A 473 2.41 4.79 -8.29
CA ALA A 473 3.10 4.05 -7.26
C ALA A 473 2.16 3.19 -6.41
N MET A 474 0.95 3.66 -6.12
CA MET A 474 -0.05 2.93 -5.35
C MET A 474 -0.48 1.64 -6.06
N ASN A 475 -0.58 1.65 -7.38
CA ASN A 475 -0.98 0.46 -8.16
C ASN A 475 0.19 -0.42 -8.58
N HIS A 476 1.43 0.09 -8.55
CA HIS A 476 2.63 -0.70 -8.85
C HIS A 476 3.19 -1.43 -7.62
N ALA A 477 2.95 -0.94 -6.40
CA ALA A 477 3.50 -1.57 -5.19
C ALA A 477 3.03 -3.02 -5.01
N ASP A 478 3.94 -3.91 -4.59
CA ASP A 478 3.56 -5.27 -4.17
C ASP A 478 2.77 -5.24 -2.86
N PHE A 479 3.12 -4.30 -1.97
CA PHE A 479 2.35 -4.00 -0.77
C PHE A 479 2.56 -2.56 -0.28
N ILE A 480 1.59 -2.07 0.49
CA ILE A 480 1.57 -0.70 1.04
C ILE A 480 1.55 -0.79 2.56
N ILE A 481 2.44 -0.05 3.23
CA ILE A 481 2.42 0.12 4.68
C ILE A 481 1.80 1.47 5.02
N THR A 482 0.88 1.47 5.98
CA THR A 482 0.26 2.67 6.53
C THR A 482 0.45 2.70 8.04
N SER A 483 0.45 3.90 8.63
CA SER A 483 0.63 4.03 10.08
C SER A 483 -0.68 3.82 10.84
N THR A 484 -1.83 4.00 10.17
CA THR A 484 -3.15 3.92 10.80
C THR A 484 -4.22 3.39 9.83
N PHE A 485 -5.26 2.76 10.37
CA PHE A 485 -6.45 2.39 9.59
C PHE A 485 -7.12 3.61 8.92
N GLN A 486 -7.11 4.76 9.62
CA GLN A 486 -7.64 6.03 9.15
C GLN A 486 -7.04 6.47 7.81
N GLU A 487 -5.75 6.17 7.59
CA GLU A 487 -5.03 6.52 6.35
C GLU A 487 -5.61 5.78 5.14
N ILE A 488 -6.11 4.55 5.33
CA ILE A 488 -6.69 3.73 4.25
C ILE A 488 -8.18 4.02 4.09
N ALA A 489 -8.92 3.93 5.19
CA ALA A 489 -10.38 3.86 5.15
C ALA A 489 -11.06 4.90 6.02
N GLY A 490 -10.35 5.96 6.42
CA GLY A 490 -10.95 7.05 7.17
C GLY A 490 -11.59 6.61 8.50
N LYS A 491 -12.54 7.42 8.97
CA LYS A 491 -13.39 7.09 10.12
C LYS A 491 -14.56 6.21 9.70
#